data_AF-A0A973J6E4-F1
#
_entry.id   AF-A0A973J6E4-F1
#
_cell.length_a   1.000
_cell.length_b   1.000
_cell.length_c   1.000
_cell.angle_alpha   90.00
_cell.angle_beta   90.00
_cell.angle_gamma   90.00
#
_symmetry.space_group_name_H-M   'P 1'
#
loop_
_entity.id
_entity.type
_entity.pdbx_description
1 polymer ?
#
loop_
_entity_poly.entity_id
_entity_poly.type
_entity_poly.pdbx_seq_one_letter_code
_entity_poly.pdbx_strand_id
1 'polypeptide(L)'
;MGVDVSVAGGEAGLILRFSDEDTYLAFFINPVARSFRLEQHVAGTASTLLDKPHQAVRSGSSARNRIVARLEGEQLGLRINGQTVADLTLSDPPPAPRYGLAAVAGNSSVEAHFYDLSLRALA
;
A
#
# COMPACT_ATOMS: atom_id res chain seq x y z
N MET A 1 -8.89 4.79 2.47
CA MET A 1 -8.98 4.09 1.17
C MET A 1 -8.85 2.59 1.40
N GLY A 2 -9.57 1.77 0.65
CA GLY A 2 -9.35 0.33 0.65
C GLY A 2 -9.72 -0.31 -0.68
N VAL A 3 -9.00 -1.37 -1.04
CA VAL A 3 -9.15 -2.12 -2.29
C VAL A 3 -8.90 -3.60 -2.01
N ASP A 4 -9.54 -4.48 -2.76
CA ASP A 4 -9.07 -5.85 -2.84
C ASP A 4 -8.10 -6.00 -4.00
N VAL A 5 -7.01 -6.73 -3.76
CA VAL A 5 -5.96 -6.93 -4.75
C VAL A 5 -5.54 -8.39 -4.84
N SER A 6 -5.39 -8.86 -6.07
CA SER A 6 -4.69 -10.11 -6.41
C SER A 6 -3.43 -9.76 -7.19
N VAL A 7 -2.30 -10.39 -6.85
CA VAL A 7 -0.98 -10.06 -7.41
C VAL A 7 -0.24 -11.34 -7.81
N ALA A 8 0.32 -11.34 -9.01
CA ALA A 8 1.22 -12.38 -9.51
C ALA A 8 2.54 -11.75 -9.98
N GLY A 9 3.68 -12.38 -9.69
CA GLY A 9 5.00 -12.02 -10.24
C GLY A 9 5.69 -10.77 -9.68
N GLY A 10 5.08 -10.08 -8.72
CA GLY A 10 5.65 -8.87 -8.12
C GLY A 10 4.84 -8.35 -6.94
N GLU A 11 4.74 -7.03 -6.86
CA GLU A 11 4.08 -6.32 -5.77
C GLU A 11 2.99 -5.41 -6.30
N ALA A 12 1.95 -5.19 -5.51
CA ALA A 12 0.94 -4.21 -5.86
C ALA A 12 0.26 -3.64 -4.62
N GLY A 13 -0.36 -2.48 -4.78
CA GLY A 13 -1.10 -1.86 -3.70
C GLY A 13 -1.52 -0.43 -3.99
N LEU A 14 -1.37 0.42 -2.98
CA LEU A 14 -1.92 1.77 -2.93
C LEU A 14 -0.83 2.83 -3.07
N ILE A 15 -1.12 3.84 -3.87
CA ILE A 15 -0.47 5.16 -3.77
C ILE A 15 -1.37 6.05 -2.92
N LEU A 16 -0.78 6.68 -1.92
CA LEU A 16 -1.48 7.51 -0.94
C LEU A 16 -0.82 8.89 -0.92
N ARG A 17 -1.65 9.91 -0.68
CA ARG A 17 -1.22 11.30 -0.57
C ARG A 17 -0.35 11.81 -1.74
N PHE A 18 -0.76 11.50 -2.97
CA PHE A 18 0.03 11.79 -4.17
C PHE A 18 0.09 13.30 -4.50
N SER A 19 1.26 13.90 -4.38
CA SER A 19 1.52 15.30 -4.80
C SER A 19 2.07 15.36 -6.23
N ASP A 20 3.01 14.49 -6.55
CA ASP A 20 3.65 14.34 -7.85
C ASP A 20 4.41 13.01 -7.89
N GLU A 21 5.13 12.76 -8.98
CA GLU A 21 5.93 11.53 -9.16
C GLU A 21 7.12 11.41 -8.20
N ASP A 22 7.43 12.45 -7.43
CA ASP A 22 8.56 12.50 -6.51
C ASP A 22 8.11 12.51 -5.03
N THR A 23 6.82 12.75 -4.78
CA THR A 23 6.28 13.01 -3.44
C THR A 23 4.95 12.29 -3.20
N TYR A 24 5.01 11.13 -2.54
CA TYR A 24 3.86 10.28 -2.22
C TYR A 24 4.20 9.22 -1.14
N LEU A 25 3.18 8.52 -0.64
CA LEU A 25 3.35 7.30 0.14
C LEU A 25 2.93 6.10 -0.72
N ALA A 26 3.62 4.98 -0.59
CA ALA A 26 3.26 3.74 -1.28
C ALA A 26 3.16 2.57 -0.31
N PHE A 27 2.03 1.87 -0.35
CA PHE A 27 1.76 0.70 0.47
C PHE A 27 1.53 -0.51 -0.43
N PHE A 28 2.47 -1.46 -0.40
CA PHE A 28 2.49 -2.64 -1.24
C PHE A 28 2.33 -3.92 -0.44
N ILE A 29 1.77 -4.94 -1.08
CA ILE A 29 1.88 -6.32 -0.62
C ILE A 29 2.64 -7.17 -1.63
N ASN A 30 3.30 -8.20 -1.13
CA ASN A 30 3.93 -9.26 -1.91
C ASN A 30 3.37 -10.62 -1.47
N PRO A 31 2.38 -11.19 -2.19
CA PRO A 31 1.81 -12.49 -1.84
C PRO A 31 2.80 -13.66 -1.89
N VAL A 32 3.83 -13.59 -2.75
CA VAL A 32 4.84 -14.66 -2.86
C VAL A 32 5.73 -14.66 -1.62
N ALA A 33 6.24 -13.50 -1.22
CA ALA A 33 7.07 -13.35 -0.03
C ALA A 33 6.26 -13.32 1.29
N ARG A 34 4.93 -13.24 1.21
CA ARG A 34 4.01 -13.03 2.34
C ARG A 34 4.42 -11.84 3.20
N SER A 35 4.76 -10.73 2.54
CA SER A 35 5.22 -9.50 3.18
C SER A 35 4.42 -8.30 2.70
N PHE A 36 4.61 -7.18 3.41
CA PHE A 36 4.14 -5.88 2.97
C PHE A 36 5.24 -4.84 3.17
N ARG A 37 5.18 -3.79 2.37
CA ARG A 37 6.12 -2.67 2.40
C ARG A 37 5.38 -1.34 2.40
N LEU A 38 5.85 -0.41 3.22
CA LEU A 38 5.41 0.98 3.22
C LEU A 38 6.63 1.86 2.93
N GLU A 39 6.51 2.68 1.90
CA GLU A 39 7.51 3.65 1.49
C GLU A 39 6.96 5.06 1.59
N GLN A 40 7.87 6.00 1.84
CA GLN A 40 7.65 7.42 1.68
C GLN A 40 8.64 7.96 0.65
N HIS A 41 8.12 8.68 -0.33
CA HIS A 41 8.88 9.38 -1.35
C HIS A 41 8.73 10.87 -1.08
N VAL A 42 9.86 11.58 -0.96
CA VAL A 42 9.91 13.04 -0.77
C VAL A 42 11.01 13.59 -1.66
N ALA A 43 10.65 14.50 -2.56
CA ALA A 43 11.58 15.10 -3.52
C ALA A 43 12.45 14.05 -4.25
N GLY A 44 11.81 12.95 -4.67
CA GLY A 44 12.42 11.85 -5.43
C GLY A 44 13.24 10.88 -4.57
N THR A 45 13.39 11.13 -3.27
CA THR A 45 14.10 10.23 -2.36
C THR A 45 13.11 9.27 -1.70
N ALA A 46 13.29 7.98 -2.00
CA ALA A 46 12.53 6.90 -1.40
C ALA A 46 13.11 6.50 -0.03
N SER A 47 12.25 6.38 0.98
CA SER A 47 12.56 5.86 2.31
C SER A 47 11.59 4.74 2.67
N THR A 48 12.12 3.57 2.99
CA THR A 48 11.32 2.45 3.50
C THR A 48 10.99 2.68 4.97
N LEU A 49 9.70 2.88 5.27
CA LEU A 49 9.21 3.04 6.64
C LEU A 49 8.96 1.69 7.31
N LEU A 50 8.45 0.72 6.54
CA LEU A 50 8.24 -0.66 6.98
C LEU A 50 8.50 -1.60 5.81
N ASP A 51 9.18 -2.71 6.07
CA ASP A 51 9.27 -3.85 5.16
C ASP A 51 9.41 -5.11 6.03
N LYS A 52 8.35 -5.92 6.09
CA LYS A 52 8.38 -7.14 6.92
C LYS A 52 7.40 -8.20 6.46
N PRO A 53 7.71 -9.49 6.70
CA PRO A 53 6.75 -10.58 6.58
C PRO A 53 5.52 -10.35 7.47
N HIS A 54 4.34 -10.76 7.02
CA HIS A 54 3.12 -10.70 7.82
C HIS A 54 2.11 -11.78 7.42
N GLN A 55 1.64 -12.55 8.41
CA GLN A 55 0.72 -13.67 8.19
C GLN A 55 -0.63 -13.27 7.55
N ALA A 56 -1.04 -12.01 7.73
CA ALA A 56 -2.25 -11.46 7.13
C ALA A 56 -2.20 -11.48 5.59
N VAL A 57 -1.01 -11.45 4.99
CA VAL A 57 -0.87 -11.52 3.53
C VAL A 57 -1.12 -12.96 3.09
N ARG A 58 -2.23 -13.16 2.39
CA ARG A 58 -2.60 -14.44 1.76
C ARG A 58 -1.76 -14.63 0.50
N SER A 59 -1.25 -15.84 0.33
CA SER A 59 -0.48 -16.28 -0.82
C SER A 59 -1.25 -17.28 -1.67
N GLY A 60 -0.77 -17.53 -2.90
CA GLY A 60 -1.38 -18.45 -3.86
C GLY A 60 -1.96 -17.73 -5.08
N SER A 61 -2.12 -18.46 -6.18
CA SER A 61 -2.56 -17.90 -7.48
C SER A 61 -3.97 -17.31 -7.48
N SER A 62 -4.84 -17.79 -6.58
CA SER A 62 -6.20 -17.27 -6.38
C SER A 62 -6.32 -16.37 -5.15
N ALA A 63 -5.21 -15.98 -4.53
CA ALA A 63 -5.26 -15.17 -3.32
C ALA A 63 -5.77 -13.76 -3.62
N ARG A 64 -6.77 -13.34 -2.85
CA ARG A 64 -7.28 -11.97 -2.84
C ARG A 64 -7.09 -11.39 -1.45
N ASN A 65 -6.47 -10.22 -1.40
CA ASN A 65 -6.10 -9.51 -0.19
C ASN A 65 -6.83 -8.17 -0.12
N ARG A 66 -7.62 -7.94 0.93
CA ARG A 66 -8.17 -6.63 1.23
C ARG A 66 -7.09 -5.78 1.88
N ILE A 67 -6.63 -4.72 1.24
CA ILE A 67 -5.71 -3.76 1.83
C ILE A 67 -6.43 -2.44 2.09
N VAL A 68 -6.18 -1.84 3.25
CA VAL A 68 -6.82 -0.59 3.68
C VAL A 68 -5.79 0.32 4.32
N ALA A 69 -5.80 1.58 3.89
CA ALA A 69 -5.07 2.66 4.53
C ALA A 69 -6.07 3.69 5.08
N ARG A 70 -5.96 4.00 6.38
CA ARG A 70 -6.69 5.07 7.06
C ARG A 70 -5.70 6.20 7.36
N LEU A 71 -6.05 7.40 6.92
CA LEU A 71 -5.20 8.59 7.03
C LEU A 71 -5.97 9.65 7.82
N GLU A 72 -5.39 10.18 8.89
CA GLU A 72 -5.96 11.22 9.72
C GLU A 72 -4.84 12.16 10.19
N GLY A 73 -4.69 13.30 9.51
CA GLY A 73 -3.50 14.15 9.70
C GLY A 73 -2.22 13.35 9.48
N GLU A 74 -1.36 13.32 10.50
CA GLU A 74 -0.09 12.57 10.53
C GLU A 74 -0.26 11.08 10.84
N GLN A 75 -1.46 10.65 11.26
CA GLN A 75 -1.70 9.27 11.63
C GLN A 75 -2.01 8.42 10.39
N LEU A 76 -1.28 7.31 10.26
CA LEU A 76 -1.47 6.29 9.24
C LEU A 76 -1.74 4.94 9.90
N GLY A 77 -2.94 4.40 9.68
CA GLY A 77 -3.30 3.03 10.03
C GLY A 77 -3.36 2.14 8.80
N LEU A 78 -2.69 1.00 8.83
CA LEU A 78 -2.67 0.01 7.76
C LEU A 78 -3.35 -1.30 8.20
N ARG A 79 -4.20 -1.83 7.32
CA ARG A 79 -4.84 -3.13 7.53
C ARG A 79 -4.72 -4.02 6.30
N ILE A 80 -4.56 -5.31 6.56
CA ILE A 80 -4.56 -6.37 5.55
C ILE A 80 -5.55 -7.44 6.01
N ASN A 81 -6.52 -7.79 5.17
CA ASN A 81 -7.57 -8.77 5.45
C ASN A 81 -8.27 -8.55 6.80
N GLY A 82 -8.51 -7.28 7.14
CA GLY A 82 -9.16 -6.86 8.39
C GLY A 82 -8.25 -6.79 9.61
N GLN A 83 -7.01 -7.31 9.53
CA GLN A 83 -6.03 -7.24 10.61
C GLN A 83 -5.22 -5.95 10.52
N THR A 84 -5.07 -5.23 11.63
CA THR A 84 -4.12 -4.12 11.73
C THR A 84 -2.70 -4.65 11.63
N VAL A 85 -1.92 -4.11 10.69
CA VAL A 85 -0.51 -4.51 10.45
C VAL A 85 0.49 -3.42 10.83
N ALA A 86 0.03 -2.17 10.90
CA ALA A 86 0.79 -1.03 11.39
C ALA A 86 -0.14 0.13 11.78
N ASP A 87 0.27 0.87 12.80
CA ASP A 87 -0.22 2.21 13.12
C ASP A 87 1.02 3.09 13.34
N LEU A 88 1.10 4.23 12.64
CA LEU A 88 2.28 5.09 12.59
C LEU A 88 1.87 6.56 12.68
N THR A 89 2.72 7.36 13.32
CA THR A 89 2.71 8.82 13.18
C THR A 89 3.81 9.22 12.22
N LEU A 90 3.44 9.86 11.11
CA LEU A 90 4.36 10.33 10.08
C LEU A 90 4.84 11.74 10.43
N SER A 91 6.15 11.97 10.43
CA SER A 91 6.72 13.27 10.82
C SER A 91 6.41 14.39 9.82
N ASP A 92 6.34 14.07 8.53
CA ASP A 92 6.00 15.03 7.47
C ASP A 92 5.32 14.29 6.31
N PRO A 93 4.03 13.95 6.43
CA PRO A 93 3.32 13.22 5.38
C PRO A 93 3.06 14.14 4.16
N PRO A 94 3.16 13.61 2.92
CA PRO A 94 2.75 14.36 1.73
C PRO A 94 1.36 15.00 1.88
N PRO A 95 1.15 16.28 1.49
CA PRO A 95 -0.04 17.02 1.88
C PRO A 95 -1.29 16.72 1.03
N ALA A 96 -1.13 16.13 -0.15
CA ALA A 96 -2.20 16.05 -1.14
C ALA A 96 -3.25 14.97 -0.80
N PRO A 97 -4.56 15.20 -1.03
CA PRO A 97 -5.60 14.18 -0.86
C PRO A 97 -5.85 13.39 -2.16
N ARG A 98 -4.80 13.02 -2.90
CA ARG A 98 -4.90 12.19 -4.11
C ARG A 98 -4.40 10.78 -3.83
N TYR A 99 -5.03 9.82 -4.50
CA TYR A 99 -4.84 8.39 -4.25
C TYR A 99 -4.76 7.65 -5.58
N GLY A 100 -4.05 6.52 -5.59
CA GLY A 100 -3.86 5.71 -6.78
C GLY A 100 -3.63 4.24 -6.45
N LEU A 101 -3.49 3.47 -7.51
CA LEU A 101 -3.16 2.06 -7.46
C LEU A 101 -1.82 1.88 -8.18
N ALA A 102 -1.00 0.95 -7.71
CA ALA A 102 0.30 0.69 -8.34
C ALA A 102 0.61 -0.80 -8.36
N ALA A 103 1.29 -1.22 -9.42
CA ALA A 103 1.87 -2.55 -9.57
C ALA A 103 3.36 -2.37 -9.91
N VAL A 104 4.21 -3.08 -9.19
CA VAL A 104 5.66 -2.99 -9.30
C VAL A 104 6.20 -4.34 -9.74
N ALA A 105 6.82 -4.35 -10.91
CA ALA A 105 7.57 -5.48 -11.43
C ALA A 105 8.83 -5.65 -10.57
N GLY A 106 9.07 -6.89 -10.11
CA GLY A 106 10.38 -7.27 -9.56
C GLY A 106 11.37 -7.55 -10.69
N ASN A 107 11.98 -8.73 -10.66
CA ASN A 107 12.88 -9.19 -11.74
C ASN A 107 12.12 -9.70 -12.99
N SER A 108 10.79 -9.70 -12.97
CA SER A 108 9.92 -10.21 -14.03
C SER A 108 8.65 -9.36 -14.12
N SER A 109 7.70 -9.75 -14.97
CA SER A 109 6.40 -9.09 -15.06
C SER A 109 5.59 -9.20 -13.76
N VAL A 110 4.82 -8.14 -13.47
CA VAL A 110 3.75 -8.16 -12.46
C VAL A 110 2.40 -8.11 -13.16
N GLU A 111 1.45 -8.87 -12.64
CA GLU A 111 0.04 -8.73 -12.98
C GLU A 111 -0.73 -8.47 -11.67
N ALA A 112 -1.52 -7.40 -11.67
CA ALA A 112 -2.32 -7.01 -10.52
C ALA A 112 -3.75 -6.70 -10.94
N HIS A 113 -4.71 -7.29 -10.23
CA HIS A 113 -6.13 -7.05 -10.43
C HIS A 113 -6.70 -6.38 -9.18
N PHE A 114 -7.38 -5.25 -9.37
CA PHE A 114 -7.95 -4.45 -8.29
C PHE A 114 -9.47 -4.46 -8.37
N TYR A 115 -10.10 -4.68 -7.22
CA TYR A 115 -11.55 -4.83 -7.09
C TYR A 115 -12.06 -4.06 -5.87
N ASP A 116 -13.36 -3.72 -5.89
CA ASP A 116 -14.07 -3.14 -4.75
C ASP A 116 -13.34 -1.95 -4.12
N LEU A 117 -12.81 -1.08 -4.98
CA LEU A 117 -12.15 0.14 -4.58
C LEU A 117 -13.15 1.04 -3.83
N SER A 118 -12.72 1.50 -2.67
CA SER A 118 -13.50 2.40 -1.83
C SER A 118 -12.63 3.54 -1.29
N LEU A 119 -13.17 4.75 -1.38
CA LEU A 119 -12.61 5.93 -0.75
C LEU A 119 -13.68 6.57 0.12
N ARG A 120 -13.32 6.89 1.37
CA ARG A 120 -14.20 7.54 2.33
C ARG A 120 -13.41 8.64 3.03
N ALA A 121 -13.91 9.87 2.95
CA ALA A 121 -13.40 10.98 3.74
C ALA A 121 -13.75 10.77 5.22
N LEU A 122 -12.85 11.16 6.11
CA LEU A 122 -13.13 11.27 7.54
C LEU A 122 -13.73 12.66 7.77
N ALA A 123 -14.83 12.70 8.52
CA ALA A 123 -15.55 13.94 8.87
C ALA A 123 -14.93 14.58 10.12
#